data_AF-A0A812QLG7-F1
#
_entry.id   AF-A0A812QLG7-F1
#
_cell.length_a   1.000
_cell.length_b   1.000
_cell.length_c   1.000
_cell.angle_alpha   90.00
_cell.angle_beta   90.00
_cell.angle_gamma   90.00
#
_symmetry.space_group_name_H-M   'P 1'
#
loop_
_entity.id
_entity.type
_entity.pdbx_description
1 polymer ?
#
loop_
_entity_poly.entity_id
_entity_poly.type
_entity_poly.pdbx_seq_one_letter_code
_entity_poly.pdbx_strand_id
1 'polypeptide(L)'
;MAQDVGATPHASDLDECGQRFMKAFEIHAAVRRWHLRTPNSEAFLQHLSSEDLCWALHSDCQGTLVDRILEVLGHDLDWPALRHVGLGLWLRDLQALKKVLEQLPRALLRRQSAPDKARQRLLA
;
A
#
# COMPACT_ATOMS: atom_id res chain seq x y z
N MET A 1 -17.95 -25.04 -20.10
CA MET A 1 -16.73 -25.45 -19.36
C MET A 1 -15.57 -25.07 -20.26
N ALA A 2 -14.66 -24.15 -19.95
CA ALA A 2 -14.09 -23.77 -18.68
C ALA A 2 -14.11 -22.25 -18.45
N GLN A 3 -14.04 -21.87 -17.19
CA GLN A 3 -14.05 -20.49 -16.69
C GLN A 3 -12.75 -19.77 -17.07
N ASP A 4 -12.89 -18.57 -17.62
CA ASP A 4 -11.84 -17.54 -17.64
C ASP A 4 -11.72 -17.01 -16.21
N VAL A 5 -10.81 -17.64 -15.45
CA VAL A 5 -10.50 -17.25 -14.08
C VAL A 5 -9.76 -15.93 -14.15
N GLY A 6 -10.39 -14.88 -13.62
CA GLY A 6 -9.83 -13.52 -13.57
C GLY A 6 -8.37 -13.56 -13.13
N ALA A 7 -7.50 -13.13 -14.05
CA ALA A 7 -6.09 -12.93 -13.78
C ALA A 7 -5.97 -11.93 -12.62
N THR A 8 -5.58 -12.44 -11.45
CA THR A 8 -4.88 -11.61 -10.49
C THR A 8 -3.62 -11.10 -11.20
N PRO A 9 -3.22 -9.83 -11.06
CA PRO A 9 -2.03 -9.30 -11.71
C PRO A 9 -0.82 -10.10 -11.21
N HIS A 10 -0.45 -11.12 -11.97
CA HIS A 10 0.58 -12.08 -11.62
C HIS A 10 1.92 -11.35 -11.52
N ALA A 11 2.83 -11.84 -10.70
CA ALA A 11 4.15 -11.24 -10.46
C ALA A 11 5.01 -11.04 -11.74
N SER A 12 4.54 -11.47 -12.92
CA SER A 12 5.15 -11.29 -14.24
C SER A 12 5.12 -9.85 -14.78
N ASP A 13 4.35 -8.94 -14.18
CA ASP A 13 4.21 -7.56 -14.66
C ASP A 13 5.22 -6.58 -14.04
N LEU A 14 6.13 -7.09 -13.20
CA LEU A 14 7.17 -6.30 -12.56
C LEU A 14 8.54 -6.70 -13.08
N ASP A 15 9.39 -5.70 -13.28
CA ASP A 15 10.81 -5.86 -13.52
C ASP A 15 11.54 -6.38 -12.26
N GLU A 16 12.80 -6.80 -12.43
CA GLU A 16 13.61 -7.38 -11.34
C GLU A 16 13.73 -6.44 -10.13
N CYS A 17 13.95 -5.14 -10.40
CA CYS A 17 14.00 -4.10 -9.37
C CYS A 17 12.67 -3.97 -8.62
N GLY A 18 11.54 -3.94 -9.35
CA GLY A 18 10.21 -3.89 -8.77
C GLY A 18 9.88 -5.13 -7.93
N GLN A 19 10.26 -6.33 -8.38
CA GLN A 19 10.06 -7.56 -7.62
C GLN A 19 10.84 -7.57 -6.29
N ARG A 20 12.11 -7.13 -6.31
CA ARG A 20 12.92 -7.01 -5.08
C ARG A 20 12.29 -6.05 -4.08
N PHE A 21 11.92 -4.86 -4.55
CA PHE A 21 11.25 -3.88 -3.70
C PHE A 21 9.92 -4.41 -3.14
N MET A 22 9.09 -5.04 -3.97
CA MET A 22 7.81 -5.59 -3.52
C MET A 22 8.00 -6.61 -2.41
N LYS A 23 9.05 -7.44 -2.48
CA LYS A 23 9.30 -8.40 -1.42
C LYS A 23 9.61 -7.73 -0.09
N ALA A 24 10.46 -6.71 -0.10
CA ALA A 24 10.76 -5.91 1.09
C ALA A 24 9.51 -5.20 1.63
N PHE A 25 8.71 -4.61 0.73
CA PHE A 25 7.45 -3.96 1.07
C PHE A 25 6.41 -4.92 1.67
N GLU A 26 6.24 -6.13 1.14
CA GLU A 26 5.30 -7.13 1.68
C GLU A 26 5.66 -7.52 3.12
N ILE A 27 6.95 -7.73 3.39
CA ILE A 27 7.44 -8.05 4.75
C ILE A 27 7.19 -6.86 5.67
N HIS A 28 7.52 -5.64 5.22
CA HIS A 28 7.26 -4.40 5.96
C HIS A 28 5.78 -4.23 6.30
N ALA A 29 4.90 -4.40 5.31
CA ALA A 29 3.45 -4.29 5.48
C ALA A 29 2.90 -5.36 6.43
N ALA A 30 3.40 -6.60 6.34
CA ALA A 30 3.02 -7.68 7.24
C ALA A 30 3.39 -7.35 8.69
N VAL A 31 4.65 -6.96 8.94
CA VAL A 31 5.13 -6.59 10.27
C VAL A 31 4.34 -5.40 10.83
N ARG A 32 4.11 -4.35 10.02
CA ARG A 32 3.27 -3.20 10.40
C ARG A 32 1.86 -3.64 10.82
N ARG A 33 1.23 -4.54 10.06
CA ARG A 33 -0.13 -5.04 10.35
C ARG A 33 -0.18 -5.87 11.62
N TRP A 34 0.86 -6.64 11.92
CA TRP A 34 1.02 -7.33 13.20
C TRP A 34 1.15 -6.36 14.37
N HIS A 35 1.95 -5.29 14.23
CA HIS A 35 2.11 -4.26 15.26
C HIS A 35 0.82 -3.48 15.53
N LEU A 36 0.07 -3.11 14.49
CA LEU A 36 -1.22 -2.41 14.66
C LEU A 36 -2.25 -3.23 15.46
N ARG A 37 -2.09 -4.55 15.57
CA ARG A 37 -2.96 -5.45 16.34
C ARG A 37 -2.47 -5.71 17.77
N THR A 38 -1.27 -5.25 18.14
CA THR A 38 -0.68 -5.52 19.46
C THR A 38 -0.66 -4.25 20.33
N PRO A 39 -1.39 -4.23 21.47
CA PRO A 39 -1.63 -3.01 22.27
C PRO A 39 -0.39 -2.46 23.02
N ASN A 40 0.73 -3.19 23.05
CA ASN A 40 1.96 -2.82 23.75
C ASN A 40 3.19 -2.73 22.84
N SER A 41 3.02 -2.65 21.51
CA SER A 41 4.19 -2.44 20.65
C SER A 41 4.59 -0.97 20.67
N GLU A 42 5.74 -0.68 21.31
CA GLU A 42 6.43 0.59 21.10
C GLU A 42 6.57 0.81 19.59
N ALA A 43 6.12 1.97 19.12
CA ALA A 43 5.81 2.24 17.72
C ALA A 43 6.91 1.71 16.77
N PHE A 44 6.57 0.66 16.02
CA PHE A 44 7.43 0.17 14.95
C PHE A 44 7.44 1.21 13.82
N LEU A 45 8.43 2.12 13.89
CA LEU A 45 8.72 3.14 12.90
C LEU A 45 9.83 2.68 11.94
N GLN A 46 9.91 1.39 11.61
CA GLN A 46 10.85 1.02 10.55
C GLN A 46 10.28 1.48 9.22
N HIS A 47 11.00 2.41 8.60
CA HIS A 47 10.82 2.71 7.19
C HIS A 47 11.51 1.61 6.38
N LEU A 48 11.16 1.48 5.12
CA LEU A 48 11.97 0.68 4.20
C LEU A 48 13.41 1.23 4.18
N SER A 49 14.39 0.33 4.03
CA SER A 49 15.79 0.74 4.01
C SER A 49 16.08 1.62 2.78
N SER A 50 17.14 2.42 2.83
CA SER A 50 17.54 3.22 1.67
C SER A 50 17.84 2.33 0.44
N GLU A 51 18.33 1.11 0.67
CA GLU A 51 18.56 0.13 -0.40
C GLU A 51 17.24 -0.31 -1.04
N ASP A 52 16.24 -0.65 -0.22
CA ASP A 52 14.90 -1.03 -0.72
C ASP A 52 14.29 0.10 -1.57
N LEU A 53 14.41 1.34 -1.10
CA LEU A 53 13.92 2.51 -1.84
C LEU A 53 14.67 2.73 -3.16
N CYS A 54 15.97 2.44 -3.21
CA CYS A 54 16.74 2.48 -4.46
C CYS A 54 16.21 1.46 -5.47
N TRP A 55 15.79 0.27 -5.05
CA TRP A 55 15.18 -0.70 -5.97
C TRP A 55 13.87 -0.20 -6.56
N ALA A 56 13.01 0.47 -5.77
CA ALA A 56 11.79 1.09 -6.30
C ALA A 56 12.08 2.24 -7.27
N LEU A 57 13.12 3.03 -6.99
CA LEU A 57 13.54 4.15 -7.84
C LEU A 57 13.98 3.66 -9.22
N HIS A 58 14.76 2.58 -9.27
CA HIS A 58 15.27 1.99 -10.51
C HIS A 58 14.25 1.11 -11.23
N SER A 59 13.07 0.88 -10.65
CA SER A 59 12.03 0.12 -11.34
C SER A 59 11.45 0.91 -12.50
N ASP A 60 11.26 0.22 -13.63
CA ASP A 60 10.57 0.75 -14.81
C ASP A 60 9.04 0.59 -14.72
N CYS A 61 8.56 -0.19 -13.76
CA CYS A 61 7.15 -0.52 -13.56
C CYS A 61 6.53 0.24 -12.37
N GLN A 62 6.89 1.51 -12.16
CA GLN A 62 6.45 2.29 -10.99
C GLN A 62 4.93 2.42 -10.83
N GLY A 63 4.18 2.49 -11.94
CA GLY A 63 2.72 2.49 -11.92
C GLY A 63 2.15 1.19 -11.34
N THR A 64 2.63 0.04 -11.83
CA THR A 64 2.24 -1.29 -11.33
C THR A 64 2.63 -1.49 -9.87
N LEU A 65 3.80 -0.98 -9.46
CA LEU A 65 4.23 -0.99 -8.06
C LEU A 65 3.26 -0.23 -7.16
N VAL A 66 2.90 0.99 -7.56
CA VAL A 66 1.94 1.82 -6.82
C VAL A 66 0.59 1.12 -6.70
N ASP A 67 0.13 0.46 -7.76
CA ASP A 67 -1.14 -0.25 -7.75
C ASP A 67 -1.15 -1.39 -6.74
N ARG A 68 -0.08 -2.20 -6.70
CA ARG A 68 0.07 -3.26 -5.69
C ARG A 68 0.21 -2.70 -4.28
N ILE A 69 0.96 -1.61 -4.09
CA ILE A 69 1.08 -0.95 -2.78
C ILE A 69 -0.29 -0.50 -2.27
N LEU A 70 -1.06 0.18 -3.13
CA LEU A 70 -2.40 0.67 -2.78
C LEU A 70 -3.37 -0.48 -2.48
N GLU A 71 -3.27 -1.60 -3.20
CA GLU A 71 -4.03 -2.81 -2.94
C GLU A 71 -3.68 -3.42 -1.56
N VAL A 72 -2.40 -3.55 -1.24
CA VAL A 72 -1.92 -4.11 0.04
C VAL A 72 -2.30 -3.22 1.23
N LEU A 73 -2.21 -1.90 1.07
CA LEU A 73 -2.60 -0.93 2.09
C LEU A 73 -4.11 -0.89 2.27
N GLY A 74 -4.88 -0.87 1.18
CA GLY A 74 -6.35 -0.94 1.20
C GLY A 74 -6.99 0.06 2.18
N HIS A 75 -7.59 -0.47 3.25
CA HIS A 75 -8.22 0.34 4.31
C HIS A 75 -7.23 1.01 5.27
N ASP A 76 -6.00 0.50 5.36
CA ASP A 76 -4.92 1.02 6.21
C ASP A 76 -4.13 2.15 5.50
N LEU A 77 -4.63 2.63 4.35
CA LEU A 77 -4.04 3.74 3.61
C LEU A 77 -4.19 5.06 4.37
N ASP A 78 -3.08 5.57 4.88
CA ASP A 78 -2.98 6.87 5.54
C ASP A 78 -1.64 7.56 5.23
N TRP A 79 -1.52 8.83 5.61
CA TRP A 79 -0.28 9.60 5.42
C TRP A 79 0.94 8.92 6.04
N PRO A 80 0.89 8.40 7.28
CA PRO A 80 1.97 7.61 7.84
C PRO A 80 2.32 6.40 6.96
N ALA A 81 1.35 5.62 6.47
CA ALA A 81 1.60 4.48 5.59
C ALA A 81 2.46 4.89 4.38
N LEU A 82 2.02 5.93 3.66
CA LEU A 82 2.69 6.43 2.47
C LEU A 82 4.12 6.90 2.77
N ARG A 83 4.32 7.54 3.92
CA ARG A 83 5.64 7.98 4.38
C ARG A 83 6.56 6.80 4.69
N HIS A 84 6.07 5.74 5.33
CA HIS A 84 6.89 4.57 5.65
C HIS A 84 7.32 3.80 4.39
N VAL A 85 6.49 3.79 3.35
CA VAL A 85 6.82 3.24 2.02
C VAL A 85 7.80 4.14 1.25
N GLY A 86 7.92 5.41 1.63
CA GLY A 86 8.83 6.35 0.99
C GLY A 86 8.40 6.75 -0.42
N LEU A 87 7.10 6.71 -0.74
CA LEU A 87 6.59 7.01 -2.10
C LEU A 87 7.09 8.35 -2.66
N GLY A 88 7.23 9.37 -1.80
CA GLY A 88 7.76 10.68 -2.21
C GLY A 88 9.27 10.71 -2.51
N LEU A 89 10.00 9.62 -2.24
CA LEU A 89 11.46 9.56 -2.41
C LEU A 89 11.88 8.85 -3.71
N TRP A 90 11.04 7.96 -4.25
CA TRP A 90 11.39 7.15 -5.41
C TRP A 90 10.42 7.27 -6.60
N LEU A 91 9.23 7.84 -6.39
CA LEU A 91 8.22 7.93 -7.44
C LEU A 91 8.56 9.03 -8.45
N ARG A 92 8.73 8.63 -9.71
CA ARG A 92 9.04 9.49 -10.87
C ARG A 92 7.84 9.65 -11.80
N ASP A 93 6.94 8.68 -11.81
CA ASP A 93 5.72 8.72 -12.62
C ASP A 93 4.63 9.62 -11.99
N LEU A 94 4.28 10.69 -12.71
CA LEU A 94 3.25 11.64 -12.32
C LEU A 94 1.85 11.02 -12.30
N GLN A 95 1.56 10.04 -13.17
CA GLN A 95 0.25 9.40 -13.20
C GLN A 95 0.04 8.51 -11.97
N ALA A 96 1.07 7.75 -11.61
CA ALA A 96 1.10 6.99 -10.37
C ALA A 96 0.96 7.90 -9.14
N LEU A 97 1.63 9.06 -9.11
CA LEU A 97 1.49 10.04 -8.02
C LEU A 97 0.07 10.58 -7.90
N LYS A 98 -0.55 10.97 -9.01
CA LYS A 98 -1.96 11.42 -9.04
C LYS A 98 -2.89 10.35 -8.48
N LYS A 99 -2.69 9.09 -8.87
CA LYS A 99 -3.49 7.95 -8.38
C LYS A 99 -3.41 7.81 -6.86
N VAL A 100 -2.21 7.91 -6.28
CA VAL A 100 -2.05 7.89 -4.81
C VAL A 100 -2.81 9.05 -4.16
N LEU A 101 -2.67 10.26 -4.70
CA LEU A 101 -3.31 11.46 -4.17
C LEU A 101 -4.84 11.44 -4.30
N GLU A 102 -5.40 10.75 -5.31
CA GLU A 102 -6.84 10.58 -5.45
C GLU A 102 -7.40 9.51 -4.51
N GLN A 103 -6.66 8.43 -4.25
CA GLN A 103 -7.11 7.33 -3.41
C GLN A 103 -7.01 7.63 -1.92
N LEU A 104 -6.02 8.44 -1.52
CA LEU A 104 -5.78 8.76 -0.12
C LEU A 104 -6.98 9.47 0.56
N PRO A 105 -7.55 10.57 0.01
CA PRO A 105 -8.73 11.20 0.59
C PRO A 105 -9.93 10.24 0.67
N ARG A 106 -10.11 9.40 -0.35
CA ARG A 106 -11.19 8.39 -0.39
C ARG A 106 -11.03 7.34 0.70
N ALA A 107 -9.80 6.90 0.98
CA ALA A 107 -9.53 5.98 2.07
C ALA A 107 -9.76 6.62 3.45
N LEU A 108 -9.26 7.84 3.66
CA LEU A 108 -9.45 8.58 4.91
C LEU A 108 -10.93 8.84 5.20
N LEU A 109 -11.70 9.25 4.19
CA LEU A 109 -13.14 9.46 4.32
C LEU A 109 -13.89 8.15 4.63
N ARG A 110 -13.55 7.06 3.93
CA ARG A 110 -14.15 5.73 4.20
C ARG A 110 -13.90 5.32 5.65
N ARG A 111 -12.69 5.53 6.18
CA ARG A 111 -12.34 5.21 7.57
C ARG A 111 -13.14 6.03 8.58
N GLN A 112 -13.34 7.32 8.33
CA GLN A 112 -14.16 8.19 9.19
C GLN A 112 -15.65 7.84 9.16
N SER A 113 -16.18 7.42 8.00
CA SER A 113 -17.60 7.07 7.85
C SER A 113 -17.99 5.69 8.42
N ALA A 114 -17.02 4.82 8.70
CA ALA A 114 -17.26 3.48 9.23
C ALA A 114 -17.97 3.46 10.62
N PRO A 115 -17.53 4.25 11.63
CA PRO A 115 -18.21 4.30 12.92
C PRO A 115 -19.64 4.88 12.85
N ASP A 116 -19.89 5.86 11.98
CA ASP A 116 -21.22 6.47 11.84
C ASP A 116 -22.23 5.49 11.21
N LYS A 117 -21.81 4.70 10.22
CA LYS A 117 -22.66 3.65 9.64
C LYS A 117 -22.97 2.54 10.64
N ALA A 118 -22.01 2.17 11.48
CA ALA A 118 -22.23 1.17 12.53
C ALA A 118 -23.25 1.65 13.57
N ARG A 119 -23.20 2.93 13.94
CA ARG A 119 -24.20 3.56 14.85
C ARG A 119 -25.59 3.63 14.22
N GLN A 120 -25.70 4.03 12.97
CA GLN A 120 -27.00 4.13 12.28
C GLN A 120 -27.69 2.76 12.10
N ARG A 121 -26.93 1.68 11.96
CA ARG A 121 -27.45 0.30 11.88
C ARG A 121 -27.91 -0.28 13.22
N LEU A 122 -27.47 0.27 14.35
CA LEU A 122 -27.94 -0.13 15.68
C LEU A 122 -29.23 0.59 16.09
N LEU A 123 -29.62 1.64 15.35
CA LEU A 123 -30.79 2.48 15.61
C LEU A 123 -31.94 2.25 14.61
N ALA A 124 -31.79 1.29 13.70
CA ALA A 124 -32.79 0.86 12.72
C ALA A 124 -33.16 -0.59 12.97
#